data_AF-A0A7J6RWE9-F1
#
_entry.id   AF-A0A7J6RWE9-F1
#
_cell.length_a   1.000
_cell.length_b   1.000
_cell.length_c   1.000
_cell.angle_alpha   90.00
_cell.angle_beta   90.00
_cell.angle_gamma   90.00
#
_symmetry.space_group_name_H-M   'P 1'
#
loop_
_entity.id
_entity.type
_entity.pdbx_description
1 polymer ?
#
loop_
_entity_poly.entity_id
_entity_poly.type
_entity_poly.pdbx_seq_one_letter_code
_entity_poly.pdbx_strand_id
1 'polypeptide(L)'
;MAASPLDELIPELTNLGLDTSRREACYGTLARILGNIRDDPTEPKYHTIKKSAKVLQNSLCDPHTGQLYSPVRGILREAGFKETVDAYVWDSPTDQQHETLIDAAERIEDLRDALAAAVNTGPSATGSGTFGRRSTTGQSRQFTPRTDVEKKRLDHEKQMRQVKEASRDKFYGSASVLPSGQSAEARSTTSSESPELTDGCLRPTSSGKTRRSAFDFESRQARVDREQRAQDQLTKLREEQRRRYQEATADPEAFNTSAYRKPPSIAPGGREEGSSWTSWLP
;
A
#
# COMPACT_ATOMS: atom_id res chain seq x y z
N MET A 1 -12.54 -20.94 -22.39
CA MET A 1 -11.99 -19.66 -21.91
C MET A 1 -10.65 -19.50 -22.58
N ALA A 2 -10.42 -18.42 -23.33
CA ALA A 2 -9.09 -18.16 -23.88
C ALA A 2 -8.16 -17.80 -22.72
N ALA A 3 -6.94 -18.34 -22.72
CA ALA A 3 -5.92 -17.93 -21.74
C ALA A 3 -5.64 -16.43 -21.89
N SER A 4 -5.41 -15.73 -20.78
CA SER A 4 -5.07 -14.31 -20.85
C SER A 4 -3.69 -14.18 -21.48
N PRO A 5 -3.45 -13.26 -22.43
CA PRO A 5 -2.10 -13.01 -22.97
C PRO A 5 -1.07 -12.71 -21.87
N LEU A 6 -1.51 -12.16 -20.74
CA LEU A 6 -0.67 -11.94 -19.56
C LEU A 6 -0.12 -13.24 -18.96
N ASP A 7 -0.83 -14.36 -19.07
CA ASP A 7 -0.41 -15.67 -18.55
C ASP A 7 0.87 -16.18 -19.25
N GLU A 8 1.11 -15.78 -20.50
CA GLU A 8 2.30 -16.13 -21.26
C GLU A 8 3.46 -15.17 -20.97
N LEU A 9 3.15 -13.87 -20.82
CA LEU A 9 4.15 -12.81 -20.63
C LEU A 9 4.78 -12.80 -19.24
N ILE A 10 4.03 -13.17 -18.20
CA ILE A 10 4.50 -13.18 -16.81
C ILE A 10 5.67 -14.19 -16.62
N PRO A 11 5.55 -15.46 -17.05
CA PRO A 11 6.67 -16.40 -17.02
C PRO A 11 7.88 -15.89 -17.83
N GLU A 12 7.67 -15.30 -19.01
CA GLU A 12 8.76 -14.73 -19.81
C GLU A 12 9.50 -13.63 -19.05
N LEU A 13 8.78 -12.75 -18.36
CA LEU A 13 9.34 -11.70 -17.52
C LEU A 13 10.25 -12.27 -16.43
N THR A 14 9.82 -13.35 -15.76
CA THR A 14 10.63 -14.02 -14.73
C THR A 14 11.88 -14.71 -15.28
N ASN A 15 11.84 -15.12 -16.55
CA ASN A 15 12.90 -15.86 -17.22
C ASN A 15 13.90 -14.97 -18.00
N LEU A 16 13.85 -13.64 -17.83
CA LEU A 16 14.75 -12.69 -18.50
C LEU A 16 16.24 -12.86 -18.15
N GLY A 17 16.61 -13.73 -17.21
CA GLY A 17 18.00 -13.94 -16.80
C GLY A 17 18.63 -12.75 -16.07
N LEU A 18 17.80 -11.82 -15.58
CA LEU A 18 18.26 -10.65 -14.83
C LEU A 18 18.69 -11.03 -13.40
N ASP A 19 19.70 -10.34 -12.87
CA ASP A 19 20.06 -10.45 -11.47
C ASP A 19 18.90 -9.99 -10.57
N THR A 20 18.91 -10.45 -9.32
CA THR A 20 17.81 -10.21 -8.37
C THR A 20 17.56 -8.72 -8.14
N SER A 21 18.61 -7.90 -8.07
CA SER A 21 18.47 -6.45 -7.86
C SER A 21 17.83 -5.77 -9.08
N ARG A 22 18.22 -6.16 -10.30
CA ARG A 22 17.57 -5.67 -11.52
C ARG A 22 16.13 -6.16 -11.67
N ARG A 23 15.82 -7.39 -11.29
CA ARG A 23 14.43 -7.90 -11.27
C ARG A 23 13.56 -7.07 -10.33
N GLU A 24 14.04 -6.79 -9.12
CA GLU A 24 13.33 -5.96 -8.15
C GLU A 24 13.09 -4.54 -8.69
N ALA A 25 14.12 -3.93 -9.30
CA ALA A 25 13.99 -2.61 -9.92
C ALA A 25 13.00 -2.60 -11.10
N CYS A 26 13.03 -3.65 -11.93
CA CYS A 26 12.13 -3.84 -13.06
C CYS A 26 10.68 -3.97 -12.58
N TYR A 27 10.39 -4.91 -11.69
CA TYR A 27 9.04 -5.15 -11.18
C TYR A 27 8.53 -3.96 -10.39
N GLY A 28 9.36 -3.36 -9.55
CA GLY A 28 9.00 -2.16 -8.80
C GLY A 28 8.70 -0.94 -9.68
N THR A 29 9.40 -0.79 -10.80
CA THR A 29 9.11 0.29 -11.76
C THR A 29 7.80 0.02 -12.50
N LEU A 30 7.61 -1.21 -12.98
CA LEU A 30 6.41 -1.59 -13.73
C LEU A 30 5.15 -1.54 -12.85
N ALA A 31 5.21 -2.09 -11.63
CA ALA A 31 4.14 -2.00 -10.63
C ALA A 31 3.76 -0.54 -10.34
N ARG A 32 4.76 0.34 -10.19
CA ARG A 32 4.51 1.77 -9.94
C ARG A 32 3.81 2.45 -11.12
N ILE A 33 4.22 2.12 -12.35
CA ILE A 33 3.60 2.71 -13.56
C ILE A 33 2.13 2.31 -13.64
N LEU A 34 1.83 1.01 -13.51
CA LEU A 34 0.47 0.50 -13.63
C LEU A 34 -0.39 0.90 -12.42
N GLY A 35 0.18 0.84 -11.21
CA GLY A 35 -0.47 1.25 -9.96
C GLY A 35 -0.90 2.71 -9.96
N ASN A 36 -0.05 3.63 -10.46
CA ASN A 36 -0.44 5.04 -10.56
C ASN A 36 -1.68 5.26 -11.45
N ILE A 37 -1.83 4.47 -12.52
CA ILE A 37 -3.00 4.55 -13.41
C ILE A 37 -4.22 3.88 -12.77
N ARG A 38 -4.02 2.74 -12.10
CA ARG A 38 -5.08 2.07 -11.31
C ARG A 38 -5.66 3.00 -10.25
N ASP A 39 -4.79 3.69 -9.51
CA ASP A 39 -5.20 4.52 -8.37
C ASP A 39 -5.83 5.85 -8.84
N ASP A 40 -5.30 6.46 -9.91
CA ASP A 40 -5.75 7.75 -10.44
C ASP A 40 -5.94 7.72 -11.99
N PRO A 41 -6.95 6.99 -12.51
CA PRO A 41 -7.13 6.77 -13.95
C PRO A 41 -7.58 8.02 -14.73
N THR A 42 -7.94 9.09 -14.04
CA THR A 42 -8.30 10.37 -14.65
C THR A 42 -7.10 11.28 -14.87
N GLU A 43 -5.94 10.98 -14.27
CA GLU A 43 -4.81 11.91 -14.28
C GLU A 43 -3.93 11.71 -15.52
N PRO A 44 -3.93 12.68 -16.48
CA PRO A 44 -3.30 12.48 -17.79
C PRO A 44 -1.79 12.35 -17.73
N LYS A 45 -1.16 12.78 -16.63
CA LYS A 45 0.30 12.68 -16.44
C LYS A 45 0.77 11.22 -16.37
N TYR A 46 -0.08 10.30 -15.92
CA TYR A 46 0.24 8.87 -15.82
C TYR A 46 0.03 8.13 -17.13
N HIS A 47 -0.75 8.70 -18.05
CA HIS A 47 -1.10 8.06 -19.32
C HIS A 47 0.02 8.13 -20.35
N THR A 48 1.08 8.92 -20.11
CA THR A 48 2.20 9.06 -21.05
C THR A 48 3.52 8.73 -20.38
N ILE A 49 4.21 7.72 -20.91
CA ILE A 49 5.53 7.29 -20.43
C ILE A 49 6.57 7.58 -21.50
N LYS A 50 7.43 8.57 -21.28
CA LYS A 50 8.51 8.92 -22.22
C LYS A 50 9.60 7.85 -22.25
N LYS A 51 10.01 7.41 -23.44
CA LYS A 51 11.12 6.46 -23.64
C LYS A 51 12.48 7.01 -23.18
N SER A 52 12.62 8.34 -23.15
CA SER A 52 13.80 9.04 -22.63
C SER A 52 13.84 9.15 -21.10
N ALA A 53 12.82 8.66 -20.39
CA ALA A 53 12.80 8.72 -18.93
C ALA A 53 13.92 7.84 -18.35
N LYS A 54 14.86 8.46 -17.62
CA LYS A 54 16.01 7.76 -17.01
C LYS A 54 15.62 6.56 -16.15
N VAL A 55 14.52 6.68 -15.41
CA VAL A 55 14.02 5.58 -14.57
C VAL A 55 13.66 4.37 -15.43
N LEU A 56 12.93 4.58 -16.52
CA LEU A 56 12.56 3.52 -17.47
C LEU A 56 13.79 2.91 -18.14
N GLN A 57 14.72 3.74 -18.61
CA GLN A 57 15.95 3.27 -19.26
C GLN A 57 16.82 2.42 -18.33
N ASN A 58 16.86 2.76 -17.04
CA ASN A 58 17.71 2.05 -16.08
C ASN A 58 17.11 0.73 -15.60
N SER A 59 15.78 0.60 -15.55
CA SER A 59 15.12 -0.57 -14.95
C SER A 59 14.38 -1.47 -15.94
N LEU A 60 13.86 -0.92 -17.05
CA LEU A 60 13.00 -1.64 -18.00
C LEU A 60 13.65 -1.88 -19.36
N CYS A 61 14.80 -1.26 -19.63
CA CYS A 61 15.56 -1.47 -20.85
C CYS A 61 16.74 -2.42 -20.66
N ASP A 62 17.07 -3.12 -21.72
CA ASP A 62 18.32 -3.86 -21.86
C ASP A 62 19.49 -2.86 -21.97
N PRO A 63 20.53 -2.98 -21.14
CA PRO A 63 21.67 -2.06 -21.15
C PRO A 63 22.49 -2.09 -22.45
N HIS A 64 22.42 -3.18 -23.22
CA HIS A 64 23.19 -3.34 -24.45
C HIS A 64 22.45 -2.78 -25.65
N THR A 65 21.14 -3.03 -25.75
CA THR A 65 20.32 -2.60 -26.89
C THR A 65 19.65 -1.25 -26.66
N GLY A 66 19.49 -0.84 -25.40
CA GLY A 66 18.69 0.32 -25.00
C GLY A 66 17.18 0.15 -25.21
N GLN A 67 16.74 -1.02 -25.68
CA GLN A 67 15.34 -1.32 -25.94
C GLN A 67 14.66 -1.90 -24.70
N LEU A 68 13.36 -1.66 -24.58
CA LEU A 68 12.54 -2.29 -23.55
C LEU A 68 12.55 -3.80 -23.70
N TYR A 69 12.64 -4.52 -22.57
CA TYR A 69 12.54 -5.98 -22.59
C TYR A 69 11.23 -6.41 -23.26
N SER A 70 11.31 -7.41 -24.14
CA SER A 70 10.16 -7.92 -24.90
C SER A 70 8.92 -8.20 -24.03
N PRO A 71 9.01 -8.93 -22.90
CA PRO A 71 7.84 -9.19 -22.06
C PRO A 71 7.29 -7.92 -21.40
N VAL A 72 8.12 -6.96 -21.03
CA VAL A 72 7.65 -5.67 -20.49
C VAL A 72 6.86 -4.89 -21.55
N ARG A 73 7.36 -4.85 -22.79
CA ARG A 73 6.62 -4.25 -23.92
C ARG A 73 5.30 -4.96 -24.18
N GLY A 74 5.27 -6.30 -24.08
CA GLY A 74 4.07 -7.11 -24.17
C GLY A 74 3.05 -6.71 -23.11
N ILE A 75 3.45 -6.68 -21.83
CA ILE A 75 2.57 -6.34 -20.70
C ILE A 75 2.00 -4.93 -20.87
N LEU A 76 2.81 -3.94 -21.27
CA LEU A 76 2.31 -2.58 -21.52
C LEU A 76 1.28 -2.56 -22.66
N ARG A 77 1.51 -3.33 -23.73
CA ARG A 77 0.55 -3.41 -24.85
C ARG A 77 -0.78 -4.02 -24.41
N GLU A 78 -0.73 -5.12 -23.65
CA GLU A 78 -1.93 -5.79 -23.13
C GLU A 78 -2.70 -4.90 -22.13
N ALA A 79 -1.99 -4.11 -21.32
CA ALA A 79 -2.58 -3.09 -20.46
C ALA A 79 -3.18 -1.90 -21.24
N GLY A 80 -3.10 -1.89 -22.58
CA GLY A 80 -3.71 -0.89 -23.46
C GLY A 80 -2.78 0.25 -23.87
N PHE A 81 -1.48 0.20 -23.56
CA PHE A 81 -0.55 1.22 -24.04
C PHE A 81 -0.24 1.06 -25.52
N LYS A 82 -0.32 2.17 -26.24
CA LYS A 82 0.11 2.30 -27.64
C LYS A 82 1.54 2.84 -27.67
N GLU A 83 2.39 2.14 -28.42
CA GLU A 83 3.76 2.58 -28.63
C GLU A 83 3.81 3.65 -29.72
N THR A 84 4.34 4.83 -29.37
CA THR A 84 4.66 5.91 -30.31
C THR A 84 6.18 6.01 -30.49
N VAL A 85 6.66 6.95 -31.31
CA VAL A 85 8.10 7.14 -31.55
C VAL A 85 8.84 7.43 -30.24
N ASP A 86 8.30 8.32 -29.41
CA ASP A 86 9.01 8.85 -28.24
C ASP A 86 8.41 8.42 -26.88
N ALA A 87 7.22 7.81 -26.88
CA ALA A 87 6.50 7.49 -25.65
C ALA A 87 5.60 6.24 -25.78
N TYR A 88 5.18 5.71 -24.64
CA TYR A 88 4.03 4.80 -24.53
C TYR A 88 2.85 5.60 -24.03
N VAL A 89 1.73 5.58 -24.76
CA VAL A 89 0.55 6.37 -24.46
C VAL A 89 -0.63 5.46 -24.21
N TRP A 90 -1.27 5.63 -23.05
CA TRP A 90 -2.50 4.94 -22.69
C TRP A 90 -3.69 5.80 -23.12
N ASP A 91 -4.14 5.57 -24.36
CA ASP A 91 -5.19 6.36 -25.00
C ASP A 91 -6.58 5.78 -24.73
N SER A 92 -7.34 6.49 -23.88
CA SER A 92 -8.78 6.32 -23.63
C SER A 92 -9.19 4.87 -23.36
N PRO A 93 -9.07 4.39 -22.11
CA PRO A 93 -9.36 3.01 -21.79
C PRO A 93 -10.82 2.69 -22.09
N THR A 94 -11.03 1.62 -22.84
CA THR A 94 -12.27 0.86 -22.72
C THR A 94 -12.32 0.21 -21.34
N ASP A 95 -13.52 -0.03 -20.78
CA ASP A 95 -13.66 -0.66 -19.47
C ASP A 95 -12.86 -1.98 -19.39
N GLN A 96 -12.84 -2.76 -20.49
CA GLN A 96 -12.07 -3.99 -20.60
C GLN A 96 -10.54 -3.79 -20.51
N GLN A 97 -10.00 -2.70 -21.09
CA GLN A 97 -8.58 -2.39 -20.96
C GLN A 97 -8.22 -1.95 -19.55
N HIS A 98 -9.14 -1.26 -18.86
CA HIS A 98 -8.95 -0.89 -17.48
C HIS A 98 -8.90 -2.14 -16.58
N GLU A 99 -9.80 -3.10 -16.77
CA GLU A 99 -9.76 -4.40 -16.07
C GLU A 99 -8.45 -5.16 -16.34
N THR A 100 -8.01 -5.17 -17.60
CA THR A 100 -6.74 -5.83 -17.98
C THR A 100 -5.53 -5.14 -17.35
N LEU A 101 -5.56 -3.81 -17.22
CA LEU A 101 -4.52 -3.04 -16.53
C LEU A 101 -4.50 -3.35 -15.03
N ILE A 102 -5.67 -3.49 -14.40
CA ILE A 102 -5.79 -3.86 -12.98
C ILE A 102 -5.20 -5.26 -12.76
N ASP A 103 -5.60 -6.26 -13.57
CA ASP A 103 -5.07 -7.63 -13.50
C ASP A 103 -3.55 -7.65 -13.70
N ALA A 104 -3.04 -6.89 -14.67
CA ALA A 104 -1.59 -6.75 -14.87
C ALA A 104 -0.90 -6.10 -13.65
N ALA A 105 -1.49 -5.05 -13.06
CA ALA A 105 -0.91 -4.38 -11.91
C ALA A 105 -0.80 -5.32 -10.69
N GLU A 106 -1.89 -6.02 -10.36
CA GLU A 106 -1.96 -6.95 -9.23
C GLU A 106 -0.94 -8.08 -9.38
N ARG A 107 -0.86 -8.71 -10.56
CA ARG A 107 0.09 -9.81 -10.78
C ARG A 107 1.55 -9.35 -10.71
N ILE A 108 1.86 -8.15 -11.18
CA ILE A 108 3.22 -7.60 -11.08
C ILE A 108 3.56 -7.23 -9.63
N GLU A 109 2.58 -6.76 -8.84
CA GLU A 109 2.72 -6.57 -7.40
C GLU A 109 2.99 -7.89 -6.69
N ASP A 110 2.23 -8.95 -7.00
CA ASP A 110 2.45 -10.31 -6.45
C ASP A 110 3.84 -10.85 -6.78
N LEU A 111 4.31 -10.69 -8.02
CA LEU A 111 5.67 -11.09 -8.41
C LEU A 111 6.75 -10.33 -7.63
N ARG A 112 6.54 -9.03 -7.42
CA ARG A 112 7.47 -8.20 -6.66
C ARG A 112 7.51 -8.65 -5.21
N ASP A 113 6.36 -8.90 -4.60
CA ASP A 113 6.27 -9.33 -3.20
C ASP A 113 6.83 -10.74 -3.01
N ALA A 114 6.58 -11.66 -3.97
CA ALA A 114 7.19 -12.98 -3.99
C ALA A 114 8.72 -12.90 -4.12
N LEU A 115 9.24 -11.98 -4.94
CA LEU A 115 10.69 -11.75 -5.06
C LEU A 115 11.27 -11.20 -3.74
N ALA A 116 10.61 -10.22 -3.13
CA ALA A 116 11.04 -9.65 -1.85
C ALA A 116 11.00 -10.70 -0.73
N ALA A 117 9.97 -11.54 -0.69
CA ALA A 117 9.87 -12.66 0.23
C ALA A 117 11.04 -13.64 0.01
N ALA A 118 11.32 -14.03 -1.23
CA ALA A 118 12.41 -14.95 -1.56
C ALA A 118 13.80 -14.43 -1.12
N VAL A 119 14.04 -13.12 -1.24
CA VAL A 119 15.28 -12.47 -0.77
C VAL A 119 15.38 -12.52 0.76
N ASN A 120 14.28 -12.28 1.47
CA ASN A 120 14.24 -12.30 2.93
C ASN A 120 14.27 -13.72 3.52
N THR A 121 13.70 -14.69 2.82
CA THR A 121 13.77 -16.12 3.17
C THR A 121 15.07 -16.76 2.66
N GLY A 122 16.16 -15.98 2.63
CA GLY A 122 17.47 -16.40 2.12
C GLY A 122 17.80 -17.82 2.58
N PRO A 123 18.50 -18.62 1.75
CA PRO A 123 18.56 -20.07 1.85
C PRO A 123 18.91 -20.49 3.28
N SER A 124 17.88 -20.79 4.06
CA SER A 124 18.05 -21.37 5.38
C SER A 124 18.67 -22.72 5.10
N ALA A 125 19.95 -22.84 5.42
CA ALA A 125 20.77 -24.03 5.26
C ALA A 125 20.14 -25.20 6.04
N THR A 126 19.08 -25.77 5.50
CA THR A 126 18.33 -26.89 6.04
C THR A 126 18.63 -28.06 5.14
N GLY A 127 19.79 -28.67 5.40
CA GLY A 127 20.08 -30.07 5.13
C GLY A 127 19.91 -30.55 3.70
N SER A 128 20.98 -30.45 2.91
CA SER A 128 21.27 -31.44 1.87
C SER A 128 21.63 -32.78 2.55
N GLY A 129 20.62 -33.53 2.98
CA GLY A 129 20.67 -35.00 3.04
C GLY A 129 19.83 -35.49 1.87
N THR A 130 20.35 -36.20 0.87
CA THR A 130 20.80 -37.60 0.88
C THR A 130 21.34 -37.80 -0.56
N PHE A 131 22.54 -38.31 -0.85
CA PHE A 131 22.90 -39.74 -0.91
C PHE A 131 24.40 -39.86 -1.18
N GLY A 132 25.13 -40.67 -0.41
CA GLY A 132 26.44 -41.20 -0.84
C GLY A 132 27.48 -41.46 0.24
N ARG A 133 27.46 -42.68 0.82
CA ARG A 133 28.60 -43.46 1.36
C ARG A 133 29.65 -42.74 2.26
N ARG A 134 29.60 -43.03 3.55
CA ARG A 134 30.47 -44.02 4.23
C ARG A 134 30.17 -44.04 5.73
N SER A 135 29.99 -45.25 6.25
CA SER A 135 29.97 -45.55 7.68
C SER A 135 31.32 -45.17 8.30
N THR A 136 31.33 -44.19 9.19
CA THR A 136 32.42 -44.04 10.15
C THR A 136 31.86 -43.61 11.49
N THR A 137 32.13 -44.47 12.46
CA THR A 137 31.76 -44.49 13.85
C THR A 137 32.19 -43.23 14.59
N GLY A 138 31.32 -42.74 15.48
CA GLY A 138 31.73 -41.97 16.67
C GLY A 138 31.65 -40.45 16.55
N GLN A 139 30.56 -39.87 17.05
CA GLN A 139 30.56 -38.92 18.17
C GLN A 139 29.14 -38.35 18.34
N SER A 140 28.46 -38.79 19.39
CA SER A 140 27.17 -38.27 19.84
C SER A 140 27.33 -36.83 20.32
N ARG A 141 26.94 -35.85 19.50
CA ARG A 141 26.66 -34.49 19.98
C ARG A 141 25.27 -34.51 20.59
N GLN A 142 25.23 -34.31 21.90
CA GLN A 142 24.03 -34.26 22.71
C GLN A 142 23.08 -33.19 22.18
N PHE A 143 21.84 -33.59 21.88
CA PHE A 143 20.74 -32.66 21.67
C PHE A 143 20.48 -31.91 22.98
N THR A 144 20.55 -30.58 22.94
CA THR A 144 20.00 -29.76 24.02
C THR A 144 18.48 -29.96 24.06
N PRO A 145 17.90 -30.27 25.24
CA PRO A 145 16.48 -30.54 25.36
C PRO A 145 15.65 -29.29 25.01
N ARG A 146 14.50 -29.53 24.38
CA ARG A 146 13.46 -28.57 23.94
C ARG A 146 12.94 -27.59 25.02
N THR A 147 13.46 -27.64 26.23
CA THR A 147 12.99 -26.91 27.42
C THR A 147 13.39 -25.44 27.43
N ASP A 148 14.50 -25.05 26.79
CA ASP A 148 14.97 -23.65 26.83
C ASP A 148 14.17 -22.71 25.92
N VAL A 149 13.59 -23.23 24.83
CA VAL A 149 12.76 -22.43 23.92
C VAL A 149 11.39 -22.16 24.54
N GLU A 150 10.79 -23.16 25.20
CA GLU A 150 9.53 -22.97 25.92
C GLU A 150 9.67 -22.04 27.12
N LYS A 151 10.78 -22.13 27.85
CA LYS A 151 11.06 -21.20 28.96
C LYS A 151 11.12 -19.74 28.50
N LYS A 152 11.78 -19.46 27.38
CA LYS A 152 11.81 -18.11 26.78
C LYS A 152 10.43 -17.61 26.35
N ARG A 153 9.57 -18.50 25.85
CA ARG A 153 8.19 -18.14 25.46
C ARG A 153 7.34 -17.77 26.68
N LEU A 154 7.49 -18.51 27.78
CA LEU A 154 6.80 -18.24 29.04
C LEU A 154 7.27 -16.93 29.70
N ASP A 155 8.57 -16.67 29.70
CA ASP A 155 9.13 -15.42 30.24
C ASP A 155 8.66 -14.20 29.44
N HIS A 156 8.55 -14.33 28.11
CA HIS A 156 8.04 -13.27 27.23
C HIS A 156 6.54 -12.99 27.47
N GLU A 157 5.72 -14.03 27.62
CA GLU A 157 4.29 -13.87 27.93
C GLU A 157 4.08 -13.19 29.29
N LYS A 158 4.92 -13.53 30.28
CA LYS A 158 4.86 -12.93 31.62
C LYS A 158 5.23 -11.44 31.60
N GLN A 159 6.22 -11.04 30.80
CA GLN A 159 6.56 -9.62 30.59
C GLN A 159 5.40 -8.84 29.97
N MET A 160 4.76 -9.37 28.92
CA MET A 160 3.64 -8.69 28.27
C MET A 160 2.43 -8.55 29.20
N ARG A 161 2.18 -9.54 30.07
CA ARG A 161 1.09 -9.48 31.05
C ARG A 161 1.34 -8.41 32.13
N GLN A 162 2.58 -8.28 32.63
CA GLN A 162 2.94 -7.23 33.59
C GLN A 162 2.82 -5.82 33.01
N VAL A 163 3.22 -5.61 31.74
CA VAL A 163 3.06 -4.30 31.06
C VAL A 163 1.58 -3.93 30.94
N LYS A 164 0.72 -4.90 30.61
CA LYS A 164 -0.72 -4.69 30.46
C LYS A 164 -1.38 -4.33 31.79
N GLU A 165 -0.98 -4.98 32.88
CA GLU A 165 -1.47 -4.68 34.23
C GLU A 165 -1.00 -3.30 34.72
N ALA A 166 0.28 -2.96 34.55
CA ALA A 166 0.82 -1.64 34.92
C ALA A 166 0.20 -0.48 34.12
N SER A 167 -0.22 -0.72 32.87
CA SER A 167 -0.92 0.28 32.06
C SER A 167 -2.37 0.51 32.51
N ARG A 168 -3.00 -0.50 33.13
CA ARG A 168 -4.38 -0.44 33.60
C ARG A 168 -4.53 0.44 34.84
N ASP A 169 -3.55 0.39 35.75
CA ASP A 169 -3.55 1.20 36.97
C ASP A 169 -3.36 2.70 36.69
N LYS A 170 -2.70 3.06 35.58
CA LYS A 170 -2.56 4.46 35.16
C LYS A 170 -3.86 5.08 34.64
N PHE A 171 -4.84 4.27 34.23
CA PHE A 171 -6.07 4.77 33.61
C PHE A 171 -7.25 4.91 34.59
N TYR A 172 -7.23 4.21 35.73
CA TYR A 172 -8.29 4.28 36.74
C TYR A 172 -7.99 5.23 37.92
N GLY A 173 -6.79 5.84 37.97
CA GLY A 173 -6.34 6.67 39.08
C GLY A 173 -6.59 8.19 38.99
N SER A 174 -7.03 8.74 37.85
CA SER A 174 -7.23 10.20 37.70
C SER A 174 -8.69 10.57 37.43
N ALA A 175 -9.59 10.15 38.31
CA ALA A 175 -10.91 10.76 38.43
C ALA A 175 -10.79 12.01 39.33
N SER A 176 -10.56 13.17 38.75
CA SER A 176 -11.02 14.50 39.21
C SER A 176 -10.15 15.58 38.59
N VAL A 177 -10.73 16.36 37.68
CA VAL A 177 -10.65 17.83 37.56
C VAL A 177 -11.06 18.17 36.13
N LEU A 178 -12.33 18.53 35.98
CA LEU A 178 -12.87 19.22 34.80
C LEU A 178 -12.40 20.68 34.83
N PRO A 179 -11.80 21.22 33.75
CA PRO A 179 -11.87 22.65 33.49
C PRO A 179 -13.09 22.92 32.61
N SER A 180 -14.04 23.62 33.21
CA SER A 180 -15.26 24.12 32.60
C SER A 180 -14.96 25.29 31.66
N GLY A 181 -15.57 25.25 30.46
CA GLY A 181 -16.12 26.39 29.72
C GLY A 181 -15.20 27.50 29.21
N GLN A 182 -15.25 27.77 27.90
CA GLN A 182 -15.58 29.12 27.43
C GLN A 182 -16.04 29.11 25.97
N SER A 183 -17.16 29.81 25.76
CA SER A 183 -17.89 30.00 24.52
C SER A 183 -17.26 31.08 23.64
N ALA A 184 -17.51 30.93 22.33
CA ALA A 184 -17.81 31.91 21.29
C ALA A 184 -17.24 33.34 21.39
N GLU A 185 -16.61 33.80 20.30
CA GLU A 185 -17.00 35.08 19.68
C GLU A 185 -16.57 35.14 18.21
N ALA A 186 -17.53 35.54 17.37
CA ALA A 186 -17.36 35.88 15.97
C ALA A 186 -16.94 37.36 15.86
N ARG A 187 -16.02 37.69 14.93
CA ARG A 187 -15.89 39.04 14.39
C ARG A 187 -15.52 39.01 12.91
N SER A 188 -16.42 39.61 12.12
CA SER A 188 -16.24 40.05 10.73
C SER A 188 -15.42 41.34 10.65
N THR A 189 -15.24 41.86 9.43
CA THR A 189 -14.73 43.20 8.99
C THR A 189 -13.19 43.33 8.94
N THR A 190 -12.53 43.88 7.91
CA THR A 190 -12.88 44.86 6.85
C THR A 190 -11.94 44.72 5.63
N SER A 191 -12.48 45.13 4.48
CA SER A 191 -11.80 45.51 3.23
C SER A 191 -10.72 46.61 3.38
N SER A 192 -9.71 46.61 2.52
CA SER A 192 -9.02 47.86 2.12
C SER A 192 -8.42 47.74 0.72
N GLU A 193 -8.70 48.77 -0.07
CA GLU A 193 -8.35 49.03 -1.46
C GLU A 193 -6.85 49.21 -1.73
N SER A 194 -6.55 49.14 -3.04
CA SER A 194 -5.29 49.44 -3.73
C SER A 194 -4.77 50.87 -3.48
N PRO A 195 -3.52 51.14 -3.89
CA PRO A 195 -3.40 51.88 -5.15
C PRO A 195 -2.30 51.35 -6.10
N GLU A 196 -2.56 51.53 -7.40
CA GLU A 196 -1.56 51.60 -8.46
C GLU A 196 -0.55 52.73 -8.18
N LEU A 197 0.73 52.50 -8.48
CA LEU A 197 1.43 53.20 -9.57
C LEU A 197 2.94 52.86 -9.60
N THR A 198 3.42 52.68 -10.83
CA THR A 198 4.75 53.01 -11.36
C THR A 198 5.97 52.13 -11.04
N ASP A 199 6.35 51.39 -12.08
CA ASP A 199 7.66 51.41 -12.76
C ASP A 199 8.97 51.24 -11.98
N GLY A 200 9.70 50.19 -12.37
CA GLY A 200 11.15 50.21 -12.41
C GLY A 200 11.87 49.25 -11.47
N CYS A 201 12.72 48.43 -12.11
CA CYS A 201 13.92 47.79 -11.54
C CYS A 201 13.82 46.39 -10.92
N LEU A 202 14.36 45.44 -11.70
CA LEU A 202 15.19 44.30 -11.30
C LEU A 202 14.52 43.22 -10.44
N ARG A 203 13.90 42.28 -11.15
CA ARG A 203 13.47 40.97 -10.66
C ARG A 203 14.70 40.10 -10.36
N PRO A 204 14.99 39.72 -9.10
CA PRO A 204 15.96 38.68 -8.82
C PRO A 204 15.39 37.34 -9.29
N THR A 205 16.14 36.67 -10.16
CA THR A 205 15.97 35.29 -10.54
C THR A 205 16.11 34.38 -9.32
N SER A 206 15.20 33.41 -9.18
CA SER A 206 15.27 32.15 -8.39
C SER A 206 14.22 31.98 -7.28
N SER A 207 13.00 31.60 -7.66
CA SER A 207 12.15 30.80 -6.79
C SER A 207 12.71 29.37 -6.76
N GLY A 208 13.70 29.14 -5.90
CA GLY A 208 14.26 27.82 -5.66
C GLY A 208 13.16 26.88 -5.20
N LYS A 209 12.82 25.90 -6.05
CA LYS A 209 12.20 24.65 -5.59
C LYS A 209 13.14 24.09 -4.53
N THR A 210 12.76 24.17 -3.27
CA THR A 210 13.42 23.39 -2.22
C THR A 210 13.29 21.93 -2.64
N ARG A 211 14.39 21.38 -3.15
CA ARG A 211 14.51 19.95 -3.42
C ARG A 211 14.21 19.28 -2.08
N ARG A 212 13.11 18.55 -1.98
CA ARG A 212 12.89 17.60 -0.88
C ARG A 212 14.15 16.77 -0.80
N SER A 213 14.88 16.93 0.29
CA SER A 213 16.09 16.16 0.54
C SER A 213 15.72 14.69 0.48
N ALA A 214 16.56 13.84 -0.11
CA ALA A 214 16.39 12.39 -0.04
C ALA A 214 16.45 11.85 1.40
N PHE A 215 16.83 12.73 2.34
CA PHE A 215 16.71 12.57 3.79
C PHE A 215 15.80 13.66 4.35
N ASP A 216 14.54 13.70 3.90
CA ASP A 216 13.49 14.39 4.65
C ASP A 216 13.18 13.53 5.87
N PHE A 217 13.93 13.76 6.94
CA PHE A 217 13.52 13.32 8.26
C PHE A 217 12.29 14.15 8.61
N GLU A 218 11.11 13.70 8.19
CA GLU A 218 9.88 14.11 8.87
C GLU A 218 10.18 13.98 10.36
N SER A 219 10.14 15.11 11.06
CA SER A 219 10.46 15.16 12.48
C SER A 219 9.73 14.02 13.15
N ARG A 220 10.42 13.20 13.96
CA ARG A 220 9.80 12.06 14.65
C ARG A 220 8.53 12.50 15.39
N GLN A 221 8.47 13.76 15.81
CA GLN A 221 7.29 14.39 16.38
C GLN A 221 6.11 14.47 15.41
N ALA A 222 6.31 14.89 14.16
CA ALA A 222 5.23 14.99 13.17
C ALA A 222 4.61 13.62 12.83
N ARG A 223 5.44 12.56 12.80
CA ARG A 223 4.95 11.19 12.64
C ARG A 223 4.15 10.72 13.85
N VAL A 224 4.64 10.96 15.07
CA VAL A 224 3.93 10.63 16.31
C VAL A 224 2.60 11.39 16.41
N ASP A 225 2.58 12.68 16.10
CA ASP A 225 1.37 13.51 16.12
C ASP A 225 0.34 13.00 15.09
N ARG A 226 0.78 12.52 13.93
CA ARG A 226 -0.10 11.96 12.89
C ARG A 226 -0.67 10.60 13.31
N GLU A 227 0.15 9.73 13.89
CA GLU A 227 -0.29 8.45 14.44
C GLU A 227 -1.30 8.66 15.59
N GLN A 228 -1.04 9.63 16.47
CA GLN A 228 -1.94 9.96 17.58
C GLN A 228 -3.27 10.52 17.09
N ARG A 229 -3.27 11.44 16.11
CA ARG A 229 -4.51 11.94 15.48
C ARG A 229 -5.32 10.84 14.81
N ALA A 230 -4.66 9.88 14.15
CA ALA A 230 -5.35 8.75 13.54
C ALA A 230 -5.98 7.83 14.60
N GLN A 231 -5.30 7.61 15.72
CA GLN A 231 -5.85 6.85 16.85
C GLN A 231 -7.04 7.58 17.50
N ASP A 232 -6.93 8.90 17.70
CA ASP A 232 -8.02 9.73 18.25
C ASP A 232 -9.25 9.75 17.32
N GLN A 233 -9.05 9.70 16.01
CA GLN A 233 -10.16 9.58 15.04
C GLN A 233 -10.86 8.22 15.15
N LEU A 234 -10.09 7.13 15.29
CA LEU A 234 -10.64 5.78 15.44
C LEU A 234 -11.41 5.60 16.76
N THR A 235 -10.90 6.15 17.86
CA THR A 235 -11.59 6.10 19.15
C THR A 235 -12.90 6.89 19.09
N LYS A 236 -12.88 8.09 18.52
CA LYS A 236 -14.08 8.91 18.32
C LYS A 236 -15.15 8.22 17.48
N LEU A 237 -14.76 7.56 16.39
CA LEU A 237 -15.69 6.77 15.57
C LEU A 237 -16.32 5.61 16.35
N ARG A 238 -15.53 4.89 17.16
CA ARG A 238 -16.04 3.79 18.00
C ARG A 238 -16.97 4.29 19.11
N GLU A 239 -16.71 5.47 19.66
CA GLU A 239 -17.59 6.10 20.64
C GLU A 239 -18.90 6.55 20.02
N GLU A 240 -18.86 7.17 18.83
CA GLU A 240 -20.06 7.57 18.11
C GLU A 240 -20.92 6.36 17.72
N GLN A 241 -20.30 5.27 17.24
CA GLN A 241 -21.01 4.01 16.97
C GLN A 241 -21.65 3.43 18.24
N ARG A 242 -20.94 3.42 19.38
CA ARG A 242 -21.49 2.96 20.66
C ARG A 242 -22.63 3.85 21.14
N ARG A 243 -22.53 5.17 20.98
CA ARG A 243 -23.57 6.12 21.36
C ARG A 243 -24.83 5.92 20.51
N ARG A 244 -24.69 5.81 19.19
CA ARG A 244 -25.81 5.51 18.27
C ARG A 244 -26.48 4.17 18.60
N TYR A 245 -25.69 3.16 18.96
CA TYR A 245 -26.23 1.88 19.39
C TYR A 245 -27.01 2.00 20.71
N GLN A 246 -26.48 2.74 21.69
CA GLN A 246 -27.16 2.98 22.96
C GLN A 246 -28.48 3.76 22.79
N GLU A 247 -28.46 4.82 21.98
CA GLU A 247 -29.65 5.59 21.58
C GLU A 247 -30.68 4.66 20.92
N ALA A 248 -30.26 3.79 20.01
CA ALA A 248 -31.14 2.82 19.36
C ALA A 248 -31.70 1.75 20.32
N THR A 249 -30.94 1.34 21.35
CA THR A 249 -31.44 0.42 22.37
C THR A 249 -32.41 1.06 23.37
N ALA A 250 -32.33 2.37 23.58
CA ALA A 250 -33.22 3.10 24.48
C ALA A 250 -34.60 3.36 23.85
N ASP A 251 -34.64 3.65 22.55
CA ASP A 251 -35.89 3.82 21.79
C ASP A 251 -36.10 2.67 20.78
N PRO A 252 -37.01 1.71 21.06
CA PRO A 252 -37.25 0.58 20.17
C PRO A 252 -37.81 0.98 18.79
N GLU A 253 -38.35 2.19 18.64
CA GLU A 253 -38.76 2.74 17.34
C GLU A 253 -37.59 3.30 16.51
N ALA A 254 -36.41 3.54 17.10
CA ALA A 254 -35.25 4.07 16.39
C ALA A 254 -34.74 3.13 15.29
N PHE A 255 -34.95 1.82 15.42
CA PHE A 255 -34.65 0.83 14.38
C PHE A 255 -35.53 0.96 13.14
N ASN A 256 -36.68 1.64 13.22
CA ASN A 256 -37.53 1.95 12.07
C ASN A 256 -37.09 3.20 11.31
N THR A 257 -36.14 3.98 11.84
CA THR A 257 -35.61 5.15 11.13
C THR A 257 -34.84 4.71 9.87
N SER A 258 -34.90 5.54 8.82
CA SER A 258 -34.33 5.24 7.50
C SER A 258 -32.83 4.96 7.50
N ALA A 259 -32.11 5.28 8.58
CA ALA A 259 -30.69 4.98 8.75
C ALA A 259 -30.42 3.48 8.98
N TYR A 260 -31.32 2.75 9.65
CA TYR A 260 -31.16 1.32 9.97
C TYR A 260 -31.90 0.40 8.98
N ARG A 261 -32.87 0.93 8.24
CA ARG A 261 -33.53 0.21 7.13
C ARG A 261 -32.70 0.12 5.87
N LYS A 262 -31.65 0.93 5.73
CA LYS A 262 -30.73 0.79 4.59
C LYS A 262 -29.98 -0.53 4.78
N PRO A 263 -30.13 -1.51 3.86
CA PRO A 263 -29.25 -2.67 3.87
C PRO A 263 -27.80 -2.16 3.84
N PRO A 264 -26.85 -2.88 4.46
CA PRO A 264 -25.43 -2.49 4.43
C PRO A 264 -25.09 -2.17 2.99
N SER A 265 -24.82 -0.89 2.74
CA SER A 265 -24.79 -0.35 1.39
C SER A 265 -23.78 -1.13 0.58
N ILE A 266 -24.29 -1.95 -0.34
CA ILE A 266 -23.56 -2.36 -1.52
C ILE A 266 -23.03 -1.05 -2.11
N ALA A 267 -21.71 -0.93 -2.19
CA ALA A 267 -21.06 0.28 -2.69
C ALA A 267 -21.76 0.72 -3.99
N PRO A 268 -21.98 2.03 -4.21
CA PRO A 268 -22.67 2.52 -5.40
C PRO A 268 -21.89 2.06 -6.65
N GLY A 269 -22.32 0.94 -7.24
CA GLY A 269 -21.59 0.20 -8.26
C GLY A 269 -21.80 -1.33 -8.23
N GLY A 270 -22.23 -1.92 -7.11
CA GLY A 270 -22.53 -3.35 -7.07
C GLY A 270 -23.87 -3.67 -7.75
N ARG A 271 -23.83 -4.19 -8.98
CA ARG A 271 -24.99 -4.80 -9.65
C ARG A 271 -25.61 -5.88 -8.76
N GLU A 272 -26.91 -5.78 -8.51
CA GLU A 272 -27.73 -6.90 -8.06
C GLU A 272 -27.93 -7.88 -9.23
N GLU A 273 -26.90 -8.67 -9.56
CA GLU A 273 -27.08 -9.86 -10.38
C GLU A 273 -27.19 -11.08 -9.47
N GLY A 274 -28.43 -11.53 -9.30
CA GLY A 274 -28.81 -12.94 -9.21
C GLY A 274 -28.01 -13.83 -8.27
N SER A 275 -28.66 -14.19 -7.15
CA SER A 275 -28.53 -15.48 -6.47
C SER A 275 -27.92 -16.60 -7.32
N SER A 276 -26.64 -16.93 -7.09
CA SER A 276 -26.00 -18.14 -7.60
C SER A 276 -25.01 -18.73 -6.59
N TRP A 277 -25.43 -18.83 -5.32
CA TRP A 277 -24.66 -19.53 -4.28
C TRP A 277 -25.11 -21.00 -4.07
N THR A 278 -26.04 -21.51 -4.87
CA THR A 278 -26.63 -22.84 -4.71
C THR A 278 -26.09 -23.94 -5.66
N SER A 279 -25.09 -23.69 -6.51
CA SER A 279 -24.68 -24.70 -7.52
C SER A 279 -23.48 -25.59 -7.17
N TRP A 280 -22.99 -25.59 -5.92
CA TRP A 280 -21.74 -26.29 -5.54
C TRP A 280 -21.95 -27.53 -4.64
N LEU A 281 -23.17 -28.00 -4.43
CA LEU A 281 -23.39 -29.35 -3.88
C LEU A 281 -23.69 -30.34 -5.02
N PRO A 282 -22.99 -31.50 -5.03
CA PRO A 282 -22.96 -32.44 -6.16
C PRO A 282 -24.29 -33.15 -6.40
#